data_AF-A0A5S4F1L9-F1
#
_entry.id   AF-A0A5S4F1L9-F1
#
_cell.length_a   1.000
_cell.length_b   1.000
_cell.length_c   1.000
_cell.angle_alpha   90.00
_cell.angle_beta   90.00
_cell.angle_gamma   90.00
#
_symmetry.space_group_name_H-M   'P 1'
#
loop_
_entity.id
_entity.type
_entity.pdbx_description
1 polymer ?
#
loop_
_entity_poly.entity_id
_entity_poly.type
_entity_poly.pdbx_seq_one_letter_code
_entity_poly.pdbx_strand_id
1 'polypeptide(L)'
;MNSIMQAALNFPQNREEGDMLVRLRDQLTNLGVNAELRDNNTALMVHKREAGMPVWVFVGFGGAYYSWQSAEQRHPTADPEGAAKLLAEYIAR
;
A
#
# COMPACT_ATOMS: atom_id res chain seq x y z
N MET A 1 11.76 -1.12 -30.83
CA MET A 1 10.41 -1.41 -30.27
C MET A 1 10.06 -0.29 -29.31
N ASN A 2 9.00 0.47 -29.60
CA ASN A 2 8.75 1.80 -29.01
C ASN A 2 8.32 1.74 -27.53
N SER A 3 9.08 2.41 -26.66
CA SER A 3 8.80 2.57 -25.22
C SER A 3 7.45 3.25 -24.90
N ILE A 4 6.85 3.93 -25.88
CA ILE A 4 5.57 4.65 -25.74
C ILE A 4 4.38 3.67 -25.60
N MET A 5 4.45 2.48 -26.20
CA MET A 5 3.38 1.47 -26.08
C MET A 5 3.42 0.71 -24.74
N GLN A 6 4.57 0.57 -24.08
CA GLN A 6 4.66 -0.09 -22.78
C GLN A 6 4.10 0.79 -21.66
N ALA A 7 4.31 2.11 -21.72
CA ALA A 7 3.73 3.04 -20.75
C ALA A 7 2.19 2.97 -20.76
N ALA A 8 1.58 2.97 -21.96
CA ALA A 8 0.12 2.87 -22.17
C ALA A 8 -0.54 1.67 -21.48
N LEU A 9 0.17 0.53 -21.37
CA LEU A 9 -0.34 -0.72 -20.79
C LEU A 9 -0.25 -0.75 -19.25
N ASN A 10 0.70 -0.02 -18.65
CA ASN A 10 0.86 0.05 -17.19
C ASN A 10 0.01 1.16 -16.53
N PHE A 11 -0.49 2.15 -17.28
CA PHE A 11 -1.30 3.23 -16.71
C PHE A 11 -2.64 2.80 -16.07
N PRO A 12 -3.44 1.87 -16.63
CA PRO A 12 -4.67 1.44 -15.96
C PRO A 12 -4.36 0.66 -14.68
N GLN A 13 -3.39 -0.25 -14.76
CA GLN A 13 -2.98 -1.09 -13.64
C GLN A 13 -2.46 -0.26 -12.46
N ASN A 14 -1.62 0.74 -12.72
CA ASN A 14 -1.12 1.66 -11.69
C ASN A 14 -2.24 2.50 -11.05
N ARG A 15 -3.34 2.80 -11.75
CA ARG A 15 -4.48 3.52 -11.16
C ARG A 15 -5.28 2.60 -10.24
N GLU A 16 -5.55 1.37 -10.66
CA GLU A 16 -6.29 0.39 -9.84
C GLU A 16 -5.51 0.04 -8.57
N GLU A 17 -4.20 -0.16 -8.68
CA GLU A 17 -3.31 -0.38 -7.53
C GLU A 17 -3.27 0.84 -6.60
N GLY A 18 -3.26 2.06 -7.16
CA GLY A 18 -3.36 3.28 -6.38
C GLY A 18 -4.69 3.40 -5.64
N ASP A 19 -5.81 3.04 -6.26
CA ASP A 19 -7.12 3.02 -5.62
C ASP A 19 -7.19 2.01 -4.46
N MET A 20 -6.48 0.87 -4.58
CA MET A 20 -6.35 -0.09 -3.49
C MET A 20 -5.56 0.52 -2.31
N LEU A 21 -4.45 1.22 -2.57
CA LEU A 21 -3.70 1.92 -1.53
C LEU A 21 -4.50 3.05 -0.88
N VAL A 22 -5.35 3.76 -1.63
CA VAL A 22 -6.30 4.75 -1.10
C VAL A 22 -7.26 4.09 -0.12
N ARG A 23 -7.87 2.95 -0.49
CA ARG A 23 -8.78 2.21 0.40
C ARG A 23 -8.07 1.76 1.67
N LEU A 24 -6.84 1.27 1.55
CA LEU A 24 -6.05 0.86 2.71
C LEU A 24 -5.73 2.06 3.63
N ARG A 25 -5.34 3.20 3.06
CA ARG A 25 -5.12 4.45 3.83
C ARG A 25 -6.36 4.85 4.61
N ASP A 26 -7.53 4.79 3.98
CA ASP A 26 -8.78 5.18 4.62
C ASP A 26 -9.11 4.24 5.80
N GLN A 27 -8.86 2.94 5.66
CA GLN A 27 -8.98 1.97 6.77
C GLN A 27 -7.99 2.25 7.91
N LEU A 28 -6.73 2.55 7.60
CA LEU A 28 -5.73 2.92 8.59
C LEU A 28 -6.12 4.22 9.33
N THR A 29 -6.63 5.20 8.60
CA THR A 29 -7.11 6.46 9.17
C THR A 29 -8.27 6.23 10.14
N ASN A 30 -9.21 5.33 9.81
CA ASN A 30 -10.30 4.94 10.71
C ASN A 30 -9.80 4.28 12.01
N LEU A 31 -8.63 3.63 11.98
CA LEU A 31 -7.96 3.07 13.15
C LEU A 31 -7.08 4.10 13.90
N GLY A 32 -7.06 5.36 13.45
CA GLY A 32 -6.21 6.40 14.02
C GLY A 32 -4.73 6.26 13.67
N VAL A 33 -4.40 5.47 12.65
CA VAL A 33 -3.03 5.30 12.14
C VAL A 33 -2.77 6.33 11.05
N ASN A 34 -1.68 7.09 11.20
CA ASN A 34 -1.27 8.05 10.18
C ASN A 34 -0.63 7.33 8.99
N ALA A 35 -1.23 7.45 7.81
CA ALA A 35 -0.74 6.87 6.57
C ALA A 35 -0.85 7.88 5.42
N GLU A 36 0.21 7.99 4.62
CA GLU A 36 0.35 8.96 3.54
C GLU A 36 0.65 8.25 2.22
N LEU A 37 -0.08 8.61 1.16
CA LEU A 37 0.23 8.14 -0.19
C LEU A 37 1.44 8.90 -0.74
N ARG A 38 2.33 8.16 -1.41
CA ARG A 38 3.57 8.65 -2.00
C ARG A 38 3.70 8.17 -3.44
N ASP A 39 4.64 8.79 -4.15
CA ASP A 39 5.05 8.38 -5.50
C ASP A 39 3.88 8.23 -6.47
N ASN A 40 3.02 9.24 -6.57
CA ASN A 40 1.79 9.23 -7.38
C ASN A 40 0.83 8.08 -7.05
N ASN A 41 0.62 7.82 -5.74
CA ASN A 41 -0.22 6.76 -5.21
C ASN A 41 0.28 5.34 -5.52
N THR A 42 1.57 5.15 -5.81
CA THR A 42 2.15 3.81 -6.01
C THR A 42 2.72 3.21 -4.72
N ALA A 43 2.84 4.02 -3.67
CA ALA A 43 3.30 3.59 -2.36
C ALA A 43 2.46 4.23 -1.26
N LEU A 44 2.28 3.49 -0.16
CA LEU A 44 1.66 3.99 1.06
C LEU A 44 2.68 3.93 2.19
N MET A 45 2.97 5.09 2.76
CA MET A 45 3.88 5.24 3.89
C MET A 45 3.06 5.30 5.18
N VAL A 46 3.25 4.31 6.06
CA VAL A 46 2.53 4.18 7.33
C VAL A 46 3.48 4.60 8.46
N HIS A 47 3.10 5.63 9.21
CA HIS A 47 3.90 6.15 10.31
C HIS A 47 3.75 5.28 11.55
N LYS A 48 4.88 5.00 12.22
CA LYS A 48 4.87 4.40 13.55
C LYS A 48 4.48 5.45 14.60
N ARG A 49 3.85 5.00 15.68
CA ARG A 49 3.47 5.86 16.82
C ARG A 49 4.69 6.32 17.61
N GLU A 50 5.71 5.47 17.71
CA GLU A 50 6.99 5.78 18.34
C GLU A 50 8.03 6.21 17.30
N ALA A 51 9.10 6.87 17.76
CA ALA A 51 10.18 7.32 16.90
C ALA A 51 10.85 6.11 16.21
N GLY A 52 10.56 5.94 14.92
CA GLY A 52 11.07 4.82 14.13
C GLY A 52 10.86 5.04 12.64
N MET A 53 11.46 4.17 11.83
CA MET A 53 11.29 4.22 10.38
C MET A 53 9.83 3.91 10.01
N PRO A 54 9.22 4.69 9.11
CA PRO A 54 7.88 4.39 8.61
C PRO A 54 7.89 3.10 7.81
N VAL A 55 6.73 2.44 7.77
CA VAL A 55 6.54 1.21 7.00
C VAL A 55 6.06 1.56 5.61
N TRP A 56 6.76 1.07 4.60
CA TRP A 56 6.36 1.21 3.20
C TRP A 56 5.51 0.02 2.77
N VAL A 57 4.33 0.33 2.26
CA VAL A 57 3.36 -0.63 1.75
C VAL A 57 3.16 -0.40 0.26
N PHE A 58 3.20 -1.49 -0.51
CA PHE A 58 3.02 -1.49 -1.95
C PHE A 58 1.97 -2.52 -2.33
N VAL A 59 1.23 -2.25 -3.40
CA VAL A 59 0.42 -3.27 -4.06
C VAL A 59 1.31 -3.96 -5.09
N GLY A 60 1.35 -5.28 -5.04
CA GLY A 60 2.17 -6.09 -5.93
C GLY A 60 1.41 -7.31 -6.45
N PHE A 61 2.14 -8.16 -7.20
CA PHE A 61 1.60 -9.39 -7.78
C PHE A 61 0.39 -9.13 -8.69
N GLY A 62 0.45 -8.06 -9.48
CA GLY A 62 -0.63 -7.65 -10.39
C GLY A 62 -1.90 -7.23 -9.66
N GLY A 63 -1.77 -6.54 -8.52
CA GLY A 63 -2.93 -6.06 -7.76
C GLY A 63 -3.47 -7.03 -6.69
N ALA A 64 -2.86 -8.20 -6.49
CA ALA A 64 -3.44 -9.24 -5.62
C ALA A 64 -3.12 -9.07 -4.12
N TYR A 65 -1.99 -8.45 -3.79
CA TYR A 65 -1.53 -8.34 -2.41
C TYR A 65 -0.99 -6.95 -2.06
N TYR A 66 -1.36 -6.46 -0.89
CA TYR A 66 -0.56 -5.48 -0.15
C TYR A 66 0.68 -6.18 0.39
N SER A 67 1.83 -5.52 0.33
CA SER A 67 3.09 -6.06 0.81
C SER A 67 3.94 -4.99 1.48
N TRP A 68 4.64 -5.36 2.55
CA TRP A 68 5.57 -4.51 3.28
C TRP A 68 6.75 -5.34 3.80
N GLN A 69 7.76 -4.66 4.37
CA GLN A 69 9.01 -5.29 4.83
C GLN A 69 9.63 -6.18 3.72
N SER A 70 10.03 -5.58 2.61
CA SER A 70 10.61 -6.30 1.46
C SER A 70 9.75 -7.48 0.94
N ALA A 71 8.42 -7.35 1.07
CA ALA A 71 7.43 -8.37 0.73
C ALA A 71 7.52 -9.68 1.53
N GLU A 72 8.14 -9.66 2.72
CA GLU A 72 8.06 -10.75 3.69
C GLU A 72 6.66 -10.84 4.31
N GLN A 73 6.01 -9.68 4.50
CA GLN A 73 4.64 -9.59 4.99
C GLN A 73 3.71 -9.24 3.83
N ARG A 74 2.57 -9.95 3.76
CA ARG A 74 1.58 -9.78 2.68
C ARG A 74 0.17 -9.98 3.18
N HIS A 75 -0.76 -9.25 2.57
CA HIS A 75 -2.19 -9.44 2.80
C HIS A 75 -2.99 -9.25 1.50
N PRO A 76 -4.03 -10.05 1.24
CA PRO A 76 -4.86 -9.88 0.05
C PRO A 76 -5.46 -8.47 -0.06
N THR A 77 -5.49 -7.91 -1.27
CA THR A 77 -6.10 -6.59 -1.54
C THR A 77 -7.62 -6.59 -1.44
N ALA A 78 -8.24 -7.77 -1.53
CA ALA A 78 -9.67 -7.98 -1.33
C ALA A 78 -10.13 -7.72 0.11
N ASP A 79 -9.21 -7.74 1.09
CA ASP A 79 -9.51 -7.45 2.49
C ASP A 79 -8.61 -6.32 3.03
N PRO A 80 -8.94 -5.05 2.70
CA PRO A 80 -8.20 -3.89 3.19
C PRO A 80 -8.39 -3.64 4.70
N GLU A 81 -9.50 -4.09 5.29
CA GLU A 81 -9.74 -3.95 6.73
C GLU A 81 -8.80 -4.87 7.53
N GLY A 82 -8.70 -6.14 7.14
CA GLY A 82 -7.73 -7.08 7.72
C GLY A 82 -6.29 -6.62 7.56
N ALA A 83 -5.93 -6.11 6.37
CA ALA A 83 -4.62 -5.53 6.12
C ALA A 83 -4.31 -4.35 7.05
N ALA A 84 -5.27 -3.44 7.24
CA ALA A 84 -5.10 -2.28 8.13
C ALA A 84 -4.91 -2.69 9.60
N LYS A 85 -5.66 -3.69 10.08
CA LYS A 85 -5.50 -4.23 11.44
C LYS A 85 -4.11 -4.83 11.66
N LEU A 86 -3.64 -5.66 10.73
CA LEU A 86 -2.30 -6.25 10.81
C LEU A 86 -1.19 -5.19 10.75
N LEU A 87 -1.34 -4.17 9.90
CA LEU A 87 -0.40 -3.06 9.85
C LEU A 87 -0.40 -2.26 11.15
N ALA A 88 -1.56 -1.96 11.71
CA ALA A 88 -1.69 -1.27 12.99
C ALA A 88 -1.00 -2.05 14.13
N GLU A 89 -1.19 -3.37 14.19
CA GLU A 89 -0.50 -4.25 15.13
C GLU A 89 1.01 -4.29 14.88
N TYR A 90 1.43 -4.32 13.61
CA TYR A 90 2.84 -4.38 13.23
C TYR A 90 3.60 -3.11 13.63
N ILE A 91 3.01 -1.93 13.45
CA ILE A 91 3.65 -0.66 13.82
C ILE A 91 3.62 -0.35 15.31
N ALA A 92 2.80 -1.07 16.08
CA ALA A 92 2.72 -0.95 17.53
C ALA A 92 3.77 -1.81 18.28
N ARG A 93 4.51 -2.65 17.54
CA ARG A 93 5.66 -3.42 18.04
C ARG A 93 6.95 -2.64 17.87
#